data_AF-I3EFP6-F1
#
_entry.id   AF-I3EFP6-F1
#
_cell.length_a   1.000
_cell.length_b   1.000
_cell.length_c   1.000
_cell.angle_alpha   90.00
_cell.angle_beta   90.00
_cell.angle_gamma   90.00
#
_symmetry.space_group_name_H-M   'P 1'
#
loop_
_entity.id
_entity.type
_entity.pdbx_description
1 polymer ?
#
loop_
_entity_poly.entity_id
_entity_poly.type
_entity_poly.pdbx_seq_one_letter_code
_entity_poly.pdbx_strand_id
1 'polypeptide(L)'
;MERVRKISETYPVFKNIQNMTNNQVKPEYILIALAAVLLITLFCKTVAGAITNVFMLILIINPCTSLIISKTAPDAGTMKHVLSYLLCAMMVVAVESILRVIIRKIPFYYHAKFIFFYYLSVRRTQLTEYINTTVIVGIHDGIQEINKVQPKDVIKAAQSAATQKIKNTIERTQETESPKKEE
;
A
#
# COMPACT_ATOMS: atom_id res chain seq x y z
N MET A 1 32.84 -22.17 -9.06
CA MET A 1 31.58 -22.63 -9.69
C MET A 1 30.94 -23.78 -8.92
N GLU A 2 31.66 -24.85 -8.55
CA GLU A 2 31.06 -26.02 -7.86
C GLU A 2 30.28 -25.71 -6.57
N ARG A 3 30.76 -24.79 -5.72
CA ARG A 3 30.02 -24.39 -4.50
C ARG A 3 28.70 -23.68 -4.83
N VAL A 4 28.71 -22.79 -5.83
CA VAL A 4 27.53 -22.04 -6.31
C VAL A 4 26.52 -23.03 -6.91
N ARG A 5 27.01 -24.01 -7.67
CA ARG A 5 26.21 -25.10 -8.23
C ARG A 5 25.48 -25.89 -7.16
N LYS A 6 26.20 -26.40 -6.15
CA LYS A 6 25.59 -27.17 -5.04
C LYS A 6 24.50 -26.38 -4.31
N ILE A 7 24.74 -25.09 -4.05
CA ILE A 7 23.76 -24.21 -3.40
C ILE A 7 22.55 -24.00 -4.33
N SER A 8 22.77 -23.74 -5.62
CA SER A 8 21.67 -23.51 -6.57
C SER A 8 20.80 -24.74 -6.80
N GLU A 9 21.36 -25.95 -6.77
CA GLU A 9 20.61 -27.19 -6.94
C GLU A 9 19.74 -27.55 -5.71
N THR A 10 20.00 -26.91 -4.57
CA THR A 10 19.24 -27.09 -3.31
C THR A 10 17.88 -26.39 -3.34
N TYR A 11 17.73 -25.32 -4.13
CA TYR A 11 16.48 -24.56 -4.19
C TYR A 11 15.59 -25.02 -5.36
N PRO A 12 14.37 -25.54 -5.09
CA PRO A 12 13.49 -26.07 -6.14
C PRO A 12 13.02 -25.00 -7.13
N VAL A 13 12.98 -23.73 -6.72
CA VAL A 13 12.61 -22.59 -7.58
C VAL A 13 13.56 -22.47 -8.78
N PHE A 14 14.86 -22.67 -8.60
CA PHE A 14 15.83 -22.54 -9.69
C PHE A 14 15.73 -23.69 -10.70
N LYS A 15 15.39 -24.90 -10.24
CA LYS A 15 15.09 -26.05 -11.11
C LYS A 15 13.82 -25.80 -11.93
N ASN A 16 12.79 -25.22 -11.33
CA ASN A 16 11.57 -24.89 -12.07
C ASN A 16 11.83 -23.86 -13.18
N ILE A 17 12.63 -22.83 -12.91
CA ILE A 17 13.00 -21.83 -13.94
C ILE A 17 13.87 -22.45 -15.04
N GLN A 18 14.80 -23.33 -14.68
CA GLN A 18 15.59 -24.09 -15.67
C GLN A 18 14.67 -24.92 -16.59
N ASN A 19 13.66 -25.59 -16.03
CA ASN A 19 12.70 -26.38 -16.80
C ASN A 19 11.83 -25.50 -17.71
N MET A 20 11.39 -24.33 -17.23
CA MET A 20 10.60 -23.37 -18.02
C MET A 20 11.39 -22.74 -19.18
N THR A 21 12.73 -22.69 -19.06
CA THR A 21 13.62 -22.14 -20.08
C THR A 21 14.21 -23.21 -20.99
N ASN A 22 13.63 -24.41 -21.03
CA ASN A 22 14.14 -25.55 -21.81
C ASN A 22 15.64 -25.82 -21.57
N ASN A 23 16.09 -25.73 -20.31
CA ASN A 23 17.48 -25.90 -19.89
C ASN A 23 18.48 -24.86 -20.45
N GLN A 24 18.02 -23.78 -21.07
CA GLN A 24 18.92 -22.74 -21.56
C GLN A 24 19.60 -21.97 -20.42
N VAL A 25 18.88 -21.76 -19.31
CA VAL A 25 19.41 -21.03 -18.15
C VAL A 25 19.74 -22.00 -17.02
N LYS A 26 21.03 -22.12 -16.70
CA LYS A 26 21.50 -22.95 -15.58
C LYS A 26 21.15 -22.30 -14.23
N PRO A 27 20.82 -23.09 -13.19
CA PRO A 27 20.51 -22.60 -11.84
C PRO A 27 21.58 -21.67 -11.24
N GLU A 28 22.85 -21.91 -11.55
CA GLU A 28 23.98 -21.09 -11.12
C GLU A 28 23.85 -19.64 -11.60
N TYR A 29 23.47 -19.43 -12.85
CA TYR A 29 23.30 -18.08 -13.41
C TYR A 29 22.09 -17.36 -12.80
N ILE A 30 21.04 -18.10 -12.45
CA ILE A 30 19.88 -17.56 -11.76
C ILE A 30 20.27 -17.08 -10.36
N LEU A 31 21.04 -17.88 -9.63
CA LEU A 31 21.53 -17.52 -8.31
C LEU A 31 22.45 -16.29 -8.36
N ILE A 32 23.36 -16.23 -9.35
CA ILE A 32 24.23 -15.07 -9.56
C ILE A 32 23.41 -13.83 -9.91
N ALA A 33 22.42 -13.94 -10.81
CA ALA A 33 21.55 -12.83 -11.17
C ALA A 33 20.74 -12.32 -9.97
N LEU A 34 20.19 -13.23 -9.15
CA LEU A 34 19.47 -12.87 -7.93
C LEU A 34 20.39 -12.16 -6.92
N ALA A 35 21.61 -12.67 -6.72
CA ALA A 35 22.61 -12.04 -5.84
C ALA A 35 23.02 -10.65 -6.35
N ALA A 36 23.21 -10.51 -7.67
CA ALA A 36 23.51 -9.22 -8.29
C ALA A 36 22.37 -8.21 -8.09
N VAL A 37 21.12 -8.63 -8.26
CA VAL A 37 19.94 -7.80 -7.99
C VAL A 37 19.92 -7.34 -6.53
N LEU A 38 20.14 -8.25 -5.57
CA LEU A 38 20.17 -7.89 -4.14
C LEU A 38 21.29 -6.88 -3.85
N LEU A 39 22.49 -7.09 -4.37
CA LEU A 39 23.60 -6.13 -4.24
C LEU A 39 23.27 -4.77 -4.86
N ILE A 40 22.70 -4.72 -6.06
CA ILE A 40 22.29 -3.46 -6.71
C ILE A 40 21.24 -2.75 -5.85
N THR A 41 20.24 -3.47 -5.32
CA THR A 41 19.22 -2.86 -4.44
C THR A 41 19.80 -2.37 -3.11
N LEU A 42 20.93 -2.92 -2.66
CA LEU A 42 21.62 -2.50 -1.44
C LEU A 42 22.39 -1.19 -1.65
N PHE A 43 23.19 -1.12 -2.72
CA PHE A 43 24.08 0.01 -2.99
C PHE A 43 23.41 1.15 -3.78
N CYS A 44 22.48 0.83 -4.68
CA CYS A 44 21.81 1.80 -5.55
C CYS A 44 20.36 2.05 -5.09
N LYS A 45 20.20 2.76 -3.97
CA LYS A 45 18.89 3.08 -3.38
C LYS A 45 17.94 3.84 -4.32
N THR A 46 18.46 4.57 -5.30
CA THR A 46 17.66 5.30 -6.30
C THR A 46 16.89 4.36 -7.23
N VAL A 47 17.48 3.22 -7.58
CA VAL A 47 16.90 2.23 -8.51
C VAL A 47 16.23 1.08 -7.75
N ALA A 48 16.57 0.89 -6.48
CA ALA A 48 16.02 -0.18 -5.63
C ALA A 48 14.48 -0.19 -5.56
N GLY A 49 13.85 0.98 -5.49
CA GLY A 49 12.38 1.10 -5.52
C GLY A 49 11.79 0.58 -6.84
N ALA A 50 12.36 0.97 -7.97
CA ALA A 50 11.92 0.51 -9.28
C ALA A 50 12.12 -1.01 -9.44
N ILE A 51 13.28 -1.53 -9.04
CA ILE A 51 13.59 -2.97 -9.11
C ILE A 51 12.58 -3.77 -8.27
N THR A 52 12.35 -3.37 -7.01
CA THR A 52 11.38 -4.08 -6.14
C THR A 52 9.95 -4.02 -6.68
N ASN A 53 9.56 -2.94 -7.36
CA ASN A 53 8.26 -2.84 -8.04
C ASN A 53 8.17 -3.75 -9.27
N VAL A 54 9.27 -3.97 -10.01
CA VAL A 54 9.31 -4.97 -11.09
C VAL A 54 9.09 -6.38 -10.51
N PHE A 55 9.69 -6.69 -9.37
CA PHE A 55 9.43 -7.97 -8.70
C PHE A 55 7.99 -8.10 -8.20
N MET A 56 7.36 -7.03 -7.73
CA MET A 56 5.92 -7.03 -7.42
C MET A 56 5.07 -7.40 -8.64
N LEU A 57 5.40 -6.85 -9.81
CA LEU A 57 4.70 -7.16 -11.06
C LEU A 57 4.81 -8.66 -11.38
N ILE A 58 6.02 -9.22 -11.27
CA ILE A 58 6.29 -10.63 -11.58
C ILE A 58 5.66 -11.59 -10.55
N LEU A 59 5.77 -11.26 -9.26
CA LEU A 59 5.43 -12.17 -8.17
C LEU A 59 3.97 -12.11 -7.72
N ILE A 60 3.32 -10.95 -7.87
CA ILE A 60 1.95 -10.72 -7.39
C ILE A 60 1.02 -10.46 -8.56
N ILE A 61 1.31 -9.44 -9.36
CA ILE A 61 0.37 -8.97 -10.40
C ILE A 61 0.20 -10.04 -11.48
N ASN A 62 1.28 -10.57 -12.03
CA ASN A 62 1.22 -11.56 -13.12
C ASN A 62 0.46 -12.86 -12.72
N PRO A 63 0.71 -13.49 -11.55
CA PRO A 63 -0.10 -14.63 -11.11
C PRO A 63 -1.57 -14.26 -10.87
N CYS A 64 -1.84 -13.09 -10.27
CA CYS A 64 -3.20 -12.62 -10.02
C CYS A 64 -3.98 -12.39 -11.33
N THR A 65 -3.38 -11.70 -12.30
CA THR A 65 -4.03 -11.44 -13.60
C THR A 65 -4.15 -12.72 -14.42
N SER A 66 -3.14 -13.60 -14.40
CA SER A 66 -3.22 -14.90 -15.05
C SER A 66 -4.37 -15.75 -14.51
N LEU A 67 -4.60 -15.75 -13.19
CA LEU A 67 -5.74 -16.44 -12.58
C LEU A 67 -7.10 -15.85 -12.99
N ILE A 68 -7.20 -14.53 -13.14
CA ILE A 68 -8.42 -13.86 -13.62
C ILE A 68 -8.68 -14.21 -15.09
N ILE A 69 -7.65 -14.14 -15.93
CA ILE A 69 -7.79 -14.36 -17.38
C ILE A 69 -8.05 -15.84 -17.70
N SER A 70 -7.40 -16.76 -16.98
CA SER A 70 -7.55 -18.21 -17.22
C SER A 70 -8.89 -18.78 -16.76
N LYS A 71 -9.64 -18.08 -15.90
CA LYS A 71 -10.97 -18.50 -15.45
C LYS A 71 -12.04 -17.58 -16.03
N THR A 72 -12.87 -18.11 -16.92
CA THR A 72 -14.00 -17.37 -17.53
C THR A 72 -15.00 -16.83 -16.50
N ALA A 73 -15.13 -17.50 -15.34
CA ALA A 73 -15.88 -17.04 -14.18
C ALA A 73 -15.18 -17.51 -12.89
N PRO A 74 -14.30 -16.69 -12.29
CA PRO A 74 -13.66 -17.04 -11.03
C PRO A 74 -14.67 -16.98 -9.88
N ASP A 75 -14.61 -17.97 -8.99
CA ASP A 75 -15.41 -18.02 -7.76
C ASP A 75 -15.17 -16.76 -6.89
N ALA A 76 -16.21 -16.29 -6.20
CA ALA A 76 -16.19 -15.09 -5.36
C ALA A 76 -15.09 -15.16 -4.30
N GLY A 77 -14.84 -16.33 -3.70
CA GLY A 77 -13.74 -16.51 -2.75
C GLY A 77 -12.37 -16.31 -3.39
N THR A 78 -12.17 -16.83 -4.61
CA THR A 78 -10.92 -16.65 -5.36
C THR A 78 -10.72 -15.18 -5.73
N MET A 79 -11.77 -14.50 -6.18
CA MET A 79 -11.73 -13.08 -6.49
C MET A 79 -11.41 -12.23 -5.26
N LYS A 80 -12.03 -12.51 -4.11
CA LYS A 80 -11.76 -11.80 -2.85
C LYS A 80 -10.29 -11.93 -2.45
N HIS A 81 -9.70 -13.12 -2.58
CA HIS A 81 -8.28 -13.34 -2.31
C HIS A 81 -7.39 -12.57 -3.28
N VAL A 82 -7.64 -12.66 -4.59
CA VAL A 82 -6.85 -11.94 -5.60
C VAL A 82 -6.91 -10.43 -5.38
N LEU A 83 -8.11 -9.88 -5.17
CA LEU A 83 -8.29 -8.47 -4.85
C LEU A 83 -7.51 -8.11 -3.58
N SER A 84 -7.51 -9.01 -2.60
CA SER A 84 -6.84 -8.77 -1.34
C SER A 84 -5.31 -8.65 -1.48
N TYR A 85 -4.70 -9.49 -2.31
CA TYR A 85 -3.27 -9.40 -2.60
C TYR A 85 -2.92 -8.13 -3.38
N LEU A 86 -3.73 -7.78 -4.38
CA LEU A 86 -3.51 -6.57 -5.18
C LEU A 86 -3.62 -5.31 -4.32
N LEU A 87 -4.65 -5.22 -3.49
CA LEU A 87 -4.85 -4.10 -2.58
C LEU A 87 -3.71 -3.98 -1.56
N CYS A 88 -3.28 -5.10 -0.96
CA CYS A 88 -2.15 -5.10 -0.03
C CYS A 88 -0.85 -4.65 -0.73
N ALA A 89 -0.58 -5.13 -1.94
CA ALA A 89 0.59 -4.71 -2.72
C ALA A 89 0.55 -3.22 -3.06
N MET A 90 -0.61 -2.71 -3.48
CA MET A 90 -0.81 -1.29 -3.78
C MET A 90 -0.68 -0.42 -2.53
N MET A 91 -1.12 -0.89 -1.36
CA MET A 91 -0.93 -0.20 -0.08
C MET A 91 0.56 -0.02 0.23
N VAL A 92 1.38 -1.05 0.05
CA VAL A 92 2.83 -0.97 0.27
C VAL A 92 3.46 0.08 -0.67
N VAL A 93 3.05 0.12 -1.94
CA VAL A 93 3.53 1.12 -2.90
C VAL A 93 3.08 2.53 -2.51
N ALA A 94 1.83 2.70 -2.07
CA ALA A 94 1.29 3.97 -1.63
C ALA A 94 2.04 4.51 -0.39
N VAL A 95 2.23 3.65 0.62
CA VAL A 95 3.01 3.99 1.82
C VAL A 95 4.43 4.38 1.45
N GLU A 96 5.06 3.69 0.49
CA GLU A 96 6.38 4.08 0.01
C GLU A 96 6.41 5.46 -0.63
N SER A 97 5.39 5.79 -1.43
CA SER A 97 5.28 7.10 -2.07
C SER A 97 5.15 8.22 -1.05
N ILE A 98 4.32 8.01 -0.01
CA ILE A 98 4.04 9.01 1.04
C ILE A 98 5.23 9.15 2.00
N LEU A 99 5.82 8.04 2.44
CA LEU A 99 6.88 8.02 3.48
C LEU A 99 8.29 7.93 2.91
N ARG A 100 8.50 8.34 1.65
CA ARG A 100 9.78 8.22 0.91
C ARG A 100 10.99 8.73 1.71
N VAL A 101 10.83 9.84 2.42
CA VAL A 101 11.90 10.48 3.22
C VAL A 101 12.30 9.60 4.41
N ILE A 102 11.33 9.01 5.09
CA ILE A 102 11.55 8.12 6.24
C ILE A 102 12.20 6.82 5.76
N ILE A 103 11.66 6.25 4.68
CA ILE A 103 12.11 4.98 4.12
C ILE A 103 13.58 5.00 3.68
N ARG A 104 14.07 6.14 3.15
CA ARG A 104 15.48 6.29 2.79
C ARG A 104 16.45 6.10 3.97
N LYS A 105 16.00 6.39 5.20
CA LYS A 105 16.79 6.25 6.43
C LYS A 105 16.80 4.82 6.96
N ILE A 106 15.86 3.98 6.56
CA ILE A 106 15.77 2.59 7.02
C ILE A 106 16.74 1.73 6.18
N PRO A 107 17.82 1.19 6.78
CA PRO A 107 18.68 0.26 6.08
C PRO A 107 17.90 -1.01 5.74
N PHE A 108 18.17 -1.61 4.58
CA PHE A 108 17.54 -2.86 4.10
C PHE A 108 16.03 -2.82 3.85
N TYR A 109 15.36 -1.65 3.86
CA TYR A 109 13.92 -1.55 3.57
C TYR A 109 13.53 -2.28 2.26
N TYR A 110 14.28 -2.08 1.19
CA TYR A 110 14.01 -2.71 -0.11
C TYR A 110 14.18 -4.24 -0.10
N HIS A 111 15.06 -4.77 0.75
CA HIS A 111 15.20 -6.21 0.92
C HIS A 111 14.03 -6.77 1.72
N ALA A 112 13.61 -6.10 2.79
CA ALA A 112 12.42 -6.47 3.54
C ALA A 112 11.17 -6.46 2.65
N LYS A 113 11.02 -5.42 1.81
CA LYS A 113 9.95 -5.31 0.80
C LYS A 113 10.00 -6.47 -0.20
N PHE A 114 11.19 -6.83 -0.70
CA PHE A 114 11.35 -7.97 -1.61
C PHE A 114 10.93 -9.29 -0.96
N ILE A 115 11.41 -9.56 0.26
CA ILE A 115 11.05 -10.75 1.03
C ILE A 115 9.55 -10.78 1.31
N PHE A 116 8.95 -9.62 1.63
CA PHE A 116 7.52 -9.50 1.84
C PHE A 116 6.71 -9.86 0.59
N PHE A 117 7.10 -9.37 -0.59
CA PHE A 117 6.43 -9.74 -1.84
C PHE A 117 6.62 -11.21 -2.21
N TYR A 118 7.82 -11.76 -1.99
CA TYR A 118 8.04 -13.20 -2.16
C TYR A 118 7.17 -14.02 -1.21
N TYR A 119 7.07 -13.61 0.05
CA TYR A 119 6.23 -14.25 1.06
C TYR A 119 4.74 -14.22 0.66
N LEU A 120 4.23 -13.07 0.20
CA LEU A 120 2.87 -12.92 -0.31
C LEU A 120 2.60 -13.78 -1.55
N SER A 121 3.60 -13.95 -2.42
CA SER A 121 3.48 -14.77 -3.63
C SER A 121 3.40 -16.26 -3.33
N VAL A 122 4.19 -16.76 -2.37
CA VAL A 122 4.31 -18.20 -2.09
C VAL A 122 3.23 -18.70 -1.13
N ARG A 123 2.80 -17.90 -0.16
CA ARG A 123 1.85 -18.35 0.87
C ARG A 123 0.49 -17.69 0.68
N ARG A 124 -0.57 -18.53 0.61
CA ARG A 124 -1.96 -18.09 0.82
C ARG A 124 -2.11 -17.57 2.25
N THR A 125 -1.80 -16.30 2.45
CA THR A 125 -1.66 -15.68 3.75
C THR A 125 -2.92 -14.92 4.12
N GLN A 126 -3.54 -15.32 5.24
CA GLN A 126 -4.67 -14.62 5.85
C GLN A 126 -4.31 -13.18 6.28
N LEU A 127 -3.02 -12.85 6.32
CA LEU A 127 -2.51 -11.52 6.64
C LEU A 127 -3.03 -10.45 5.67
N THR A 128 -3.15 -10.75 4.37
CA THR A 128 -3.66 -9.77 3.40
C THR A 128 -5.14 -9.49 3.64
N GLU A 129 -5.91 -10.52 3.97
CA GLU A 129 -7.32 -10.37 4.33
C GLU A 129 -7.47 -9.55 5.62
N TYR A 130 -6.66 -9.83 6.64
CA TYR A 130 -6.64 -9.04 7.87
C TYR A 130 -6.30 -7.56 7.61
N ILE A 131 -5.22 -7.28 6.88
CA ILE A 131 -4.81 -5.91 6.55
C ILE A 131 -5.94 -5.18 5.80
N ASN A 132 -6.59 -5.84 4.84
CA ASN A 132 -7.66 -5.19 4.09
C ASN A 132 -8.90 -4.94 4.93
N THR A 133 -9.30 -5.89 5.77
CA THR A 133 -10.46 -5.70 6.65
C THR A 133 -10.20 -4.62 7.70
N THR A 134 -8.99 -4.53 8.27
CA THR A 134 -8.70 -3.51 9.28
C THR A 134 -8.44 -2.14 8.68
N VAL A 135 -7.63 -2.07 7.62
CA VAL A 135 -7.16 -0.79 7.07
C VAL A 135 -8.08 -0.28 5.96
N ILE A 136 -8.41 -1.11 4.97
CA ILE A 136 -9.14 -0.65 3.77
C ILE A 136 -10.61 -0.42 4.08
N VAL A 137 -11.26 -1.34 4.80
CA VAL A 137 -12.64 -1.15 5.23
C VAL A 137 -12.73 0.04 6.20
N GLY A 138 -11.80 0.15 7.15
CA GLY A 138 -11.74 1.30 8.06
C GLY A 138 -11.60 2.65 7.33
N ILE A 139 -10.74 2.72 6.31
CA ILE A 139 -10.61 3.92 5.46
C ILE A 139 -11.90 4.18 4.68
N HIS A 140 -12.50 3.15 4.08
CA HIS A 140 -13.74 3.28 3.33
C HIS A 140 -14.88 3.82 4.21
N ASP A 141 -15.02 3.27 5.42
CA ASP A 141 -16.06 3.69 6.37
C ASP A 141 -15.83 5.13 6.84
N GLY A 142 -14.58 5.52 7.10
CA GLY A 142 -14.23 6.91 7.40
C GLY A 142 -14.52 7.88 6.24
N ILE A 143 -14.25 7.47 5.00
CA ILE A 143 -14.60 8.28 3.81
C ILE A 143 -16.12 8.40 3.68
N GLN A 144 -16.87 7.33 3.94
CA GLN A 144 -18.34 7.39 3.91
C GLN A 144 -18.89 8.29 5.02
N GLU A 145 -18.31 8.28 6.21
CA GLU A 145 -18.70 9.17 7.31
C GLU A 145 -18.46 10.64 6.93
N ILE A 146 -17.30 10.96 6.33
CA ILE A 146 -17.00 12.31 5.83
C ILE A 146 -17.96 12.71 4.71
N ASN A 147 -18.30 11.80 3.79
CA ASN A 147 -19.24 12.10 2.69
C ASN A 147 -20.69 12.25 3.15
N LYS A 148 -21.07 11.67 4.30
CA LYS A 148 -22.39 11.90 4.93
C LYS A 148 -22.49 13.28 5.56
N VAL A 149 -21.38 13.90 5.94
CA VAL A 149 -21.34 15.30 6.37
C VAL A 149 -21.46 16.18 5.12
N GLN A 150 -22.68 16.56 4.76
CA GLN A 150 -22.86 17.56 3.70
C GLN A 150 -22.22 18.87 4.14
N PRO A 151 -21.28 19.45 3.37
CA PRO A 151 -20.62 20.70 3.73
C PRO A 151 -21.62 21.87 3.93
N LYS A 152 -22.83 21.76 3.39
CA LYS A 152 -23.92 22.72 3.60
C LYS A 152 -24.39 22.79 5.05
N ASP A 153 -24.37 21.70 5.80
CA ASP A 153 -24.86 21.67 7.19
C ASP A 153 -23.83 22.24 8.17
N VAL A 154 -22.54 22.02 7.88
CA VAL A 154 -21.43 22.65 8.64
C VAL A 154 -21.37 24.16 8.38
N ILE A 155 -21.61 24.59 7.13
CA ILE A 155 -21.69 26.02 6.79
C ILE A 155 -22.91 26.68 7.43
N LYS A 156 -24.08 26.03 7.43
CA LYS A 156 -25.28 26.55 8.13
C LYS A 156 -25.11 26.61 9.64
N ALA A 157 -24.46 25.61 10.25
CA ALA A 157 -24.15 25.61 11.68
C ALA A 157 -23.11 26.68 12.05
N ALA A 158 -22.11 26.90 11.20
CA ALA A 158 -21.15 27.99 11.38
C ALA A 158 -21.80 29.37 11.19
N GLN A 159 -22.69 29.52 10.21
CA GLN A 159 -23.45 30.74 9.97
C GLN A 159 -24.45 31.04 11.08
N SER A 160 -25.15 30.03 11.62
CA SER A 160 -26.06 30.23 12.76
C SER A 160 -25.30 30.60 14.03
N ALA A 161 -24.16 29.95 14.31
CA ALA A 161 -23.30 30.30 15.44
C ALA A 161 -22.68 31.70 15.31
N ALA A 162 -22.27 32.10 14.10
CA ALA A 162 -21.78 33.46 13.84
C ALA A 162 -22.88 34.50 14.01
N THR A 163 -24.09 34.22 13.51
CA THR A 163 -25.26 35.12 13.63
C THR A 163 -25.67 35.30 15.09
N GLN A 164 -25.63 34.22 15.88
CA GLN A 164 -25.97 34.26 17.30
C GLN A 164 -24.92 35.01 18.12
N LYS A 165 -23.62 34.90 17.79
CA LYS A 165 -22.57 35.71 18.42
C LYS A 165 -22.67 37.20 18.07
N ILE A 166 -23.00 37.53 16.83
CA ILE A 166 -23.23 38.93 16.41
C ILE A 166 -24.43 39.51 17.15
N LYS A 167 -25.55 38.77 17.22
CA LYS A 167 -26.75 39.19 17.95
C LYS A 167 -26.48 39.45 19.43
N ASN A 168 -25.78 38.53 20.11
CA ASN A 168 -25.41 38.70 21.51
C ASN A 168 -24.43 39.87 21.74
N THR A 169 -23.62 40.21 20.74
CA THR A 169 -22.69 41.36 20.81
C THR A 169 -23.43 42.68 20.62
N ILE A 170 -24.42 42.72 19.73
CA ILE A 170 -25.30 43.88 19.53
C ILE A 170 -26.17 44.12 20.78
N GLU A 171 -26.75 43.07 21.36
CA GLU A 171 -27.55 43.18 22.59
C GLU A 171 -26.71 43.66 23.78
N ARG A 172 -25.46 43.18 23.94
CA ARG A 172 -24.53 43.72 24.95
C ARG A 172 -24.13 45.17 24.70
N THR A 173 -24.05 45.61 23.44
CA THR A 173 -23.68 47.00 23.12
C THR A 173 -24.83 47.95 23.44
N GLN A 174 -26.09 47.53 23.23
CA GLN A 174 -27.28 48.31 23.60
C GLN A 174 -27.50 48.39 25.12
N GLU A 175 -27.14 47.37 25.89
CA GLU A 175 -27.19 47.43 27.36
C GLU A 175 -26.09 48.32 27.97
N THR A 176 -25.00 48.60 27.24
CA THR A 176 -23.88 49.43 27.73
C THR A 176 -24.08 50.93 27.43
N GLU A 177 -25.01 51.31 26.55
CA GLU A 177 -25.34 52.71 26.22
C GLU A 177 -26.44 53.34 27.09
N SER A 178 -26.98 52.62 28.08
CA SER A 178 -27.80 53.21 29.14
C SER A 178 -27.06 53.01 30.47
N PRO A 179 -26.71 54.04 31.29
CA PRO A 179 -27.41 55.33 31.48
C PRO A 179 -26.49 56.57 31.69
N LYS A 180 -27.00 57.78 31.40
CA LYS A 180 -26.93 58.94 32.33
C LYS A 180 -27.76 60.13 31.84
N LYS A 181 -28.62 60.60 32.75
CA LYS A 181 -29.45 61.81 32.73
C LYS A 181 -28.59 63.08 32.68
N GLU A 182 -29.13 64.12 32.04
CA GLU A 182 -29.06 65.57 32.36
C GLU A 182 -29.87 66.25 31.22
N GLU A 183 -30.92 67.05 31.41
CA GLU A 183 -31.43 67.88 32.51
C GLU A 183 -32.97 67.76 32.66
#